data_AF-A0A7C5A8S6-F1
#
_entry.id   AF-A0A7C5A8S6-F1
#
_cell.length_a   1.000
_cell.length_b   1.000
_cell.length_c   1.000
_cell.angle_alpha   90.00
_cell.angle_beta   90.00
_cell.angle_gamma   90.00
#
_symmetry.space_group_name_H-M   'P 1'
#
loop_
_entity.id
_entity.type
_entity.pdbx_description
1 polymer ?
#
loop_
_entity_poly.entity_id
_entity_poly.type
_entity_poly.pdbx_seq_one_letter_code
_entity_poly.pdbx_strand_id
1 'polypeptide(L)'
;MKKIFLIKFSFIIILTGLGVLCLAKENAIIDLDKNKICVQVITPAKNPVTGECKEFPSPCDVPSGWIKVNSCSGSIITIEPEENVAKPIICKEYFWYDETNLKCQGPKTFCGYFMRKGLYVFETEEDCEKSLTENPRLKENKIEEIKKEIKEKNEISLEDISKILNRINFEPGRVEIDGEKISFEKEKIIIKKVGEREIKILVNPEKIILKEGEKMGEVEGNLSIEKEKLLFEGREIKISPEELFEKLKIQDPLNLEMKLKLGDEKALWLIKFTQERKILGIFPIKIQKEIEISAQKEEIEKLKENKKPWWSFYF
;
A
#
# COMPACT_ATOMS: atom_id res chain seq x y z
N MET A 1 49.09 -27.48 -8.51
CA MET A 1 48.32 -27.67 -9.77
C MET A 1 46.84 -27.61 -9.46
N LYS A 2 46.18 -26.46 -9.65
CA LYS A 2 44.72 -26.31 -9.51
C LYS A 2 44.17 -25.77 -10.82
N LYS A 3 43.34 -26.57 -11.49
CA LYS A 3 42.64 -26.22 -12.73
C LYS A 3 41.54 -25.21 -12.38
N ILE A 4 41.65 -24.01 -12.94
CA ILE A 4 40.61 -22.98 -12.92
C ILE A 4 39.65 -23.29 -14.08
N PHE A 5 38.41 -23.63 -13.75
CA PHE A 5 37.33 -23.77 -14.72
C PHE A 5 36.65 -22.41 -14.87
N LEU A 6 37.05 -21.65 -15.89
CA LEU A 6 36.41 -20.41 -16.32
C LEU A 6 35.24 -20.78 -17.25
N ILE A 7 34.01 -20.79 -16.71
CA ILE A 7 32.81 -20.88 -17.53
C ILE A 7 32.41 -19.46 -17.91
N LYS A 8 32.73 -19.07 -19.15
CA LYS A 8 32.20 -17.86 -19.79
C LYS A 8 30.76 -18.15 -20.23
N PHE A 9 29.77 -17.60 -19.53
CA PHE A 9 28.41 -17.49 -20.05
C PHE A 9 28.35 -16.28 -20.99
N SER A 10 28.45 -16.54 -22.30
CA SER A 10 28.05 -15.58 -23.32
C SER A 10 26.52 -15.53 -23.36
N PHE A 11 25.94 -14.44 -22.85
CA PHE A 11 24.54 -14.12 -23.09
C PHE A 11 24.38 -13.59 -24.51
N ILE A 12 23.80 -14.43 -25.38
CA ILE A 12 23.33 -14.04 -26.71
C ILE A 12 21.99 -13.33 -26.51
N ILE A 13 21.96 -12.02 -26.70
CA ILE A 13 20.72 -11.25 -26.78
C ILE A 13 20.15 -11.44 -28.18
N ILE A 14 19.11 -12.29 -28.29
CA ILE A 14 18.32 -12.43 -29.52
C ILE A 14 17.27 -11.30 -29.51
N LEU A 15 17.53 -10.28 -30.32
CA LEU A 15 16.62 -9.18 -30.64
C LEU A 15 15.76 -9.60 -31.84
N THR A 16 14.63 -10.26 -31.57
CA THR A 16 13.53 -10.52 -32.52
C THR A 16 12.27 -10.62 -31.67
N GLY A 17 11.16 -9.92 -31.88
CA GLY A 17 10.65 -9.10 -32.96
C GLY A 17 9.16 -8.90 -32.68
N LEU A 18 8.46 -8.37 -33.69
CA LEU A 18 7.00 -8.24 -33.82
C LEU A 18 6.34 -7.11 -33.02
N GLY A 19 6.25 -5.98 -33.72
CA GLY A 19 5.19 -5.01 -33.51
C GLY A 19 3.81 -5.66 -33.68
N VAL A 20 2.97 -5.45 -32.67
CA VAL A 20 1.55 -5.76 -32.72
C VAL A 20 0.83 -4.48 -33.15
N LEU A 21 0.33 -4.52 -34.38
CA LEU A 21 -0.67 -3.59 -34.91
C LEU A 21 -1.86 -3.51 -33.94
N CYS A 22 -2.10 -2.33 -33.36
CA CYS A 22 -3.40 -2.01 -32.79
C CYS A 22 -4.36 -1.64 -33.93
N LEU A 23 -5.28 -2.55 -34.25
CA LEU A 23 -6.43 -2.26 -35.09
C LEU A 23 -7.43 -1.41 -34.30
N ALA A 24 -7.72 -0.22 -34.82
CA ALA A 24 -8.81 0.63 -34.37
C ALA A 24 -10.15 -0.09 -34.60
N LYS A 25 -10.98 -0.14 -33.55
CA LYS A 25 -12.31 -0.75 -33.58
C LYS A 25 -13.34 0.34 -33.90
N GLU A 26 -14.01 0.20 -35.03
CA GLU A 26 -15.11 1.06 -35.47
C GLU A 26 -16.34 0.89 -34.57
N ASN A 27 -16.94 2.01 -34.17
CA ASN A 27 -18.17 2.05 -33.39
C ASN A 27 -19.36 1.83 -34.33
N ALA A 28 -20.01 0.68 -34.21
CA ALA A 28 -21.31 0.44 -34.80
C ALA A 28 -22.38 1.28 -34.07
N ILE A 29 -23.00 2.20 -34.79
CA ILE A 29 -24.21 2.91 -34.36
C ILE A 29 -25.35 1.90 -34.46
N ILE A 30 -25.87 1.48 -33.30
CA ILE A 30 -27.01 0.59 -33.20
C ILE A 30 -28.26 1.45 -33.41
N ASP A 31 -28.94 1.23 -34.53
CA ASP A 31 -30.26 1.75 -34.83
C ASP A 31 -31.28 1.07 -33.90
N LEU A 32 -31.83 1.83 -32.94
CA LEU A 32 -32.70 1.32 -31.88
C LEU A 32 -34.13 1.19 -32.43
N ASP A 33 -34.36 0.07 -33.12
CA ASP A 33 -35.64 -0.28 -33.73
C ASP A 33 -36.71 -0.61 -32.66
N LYS A 34 -37.71 0.28 -32.61
CA LYS A 34 -39.15 0.07 -32.42
C LYS A 34 -39.66 -1.18 -31.69
N ASN A 35 -39.20 -1.44 -30.47
CA ASN A 35 -39.94 -2.28 -29.51
C ASN A 35 -39.85 -1.73 -28.08
N LYS A 36 -40.09 -0.42 -27.92
CA LYS A 36 -40.35 0.13 -26.59
C LYS A 36 -41.71 -0.36 -26.13
N ILE A 37 -41.71 -1.23 -25.12
CA ILE A 37 -42.90 -1.61 -24.37
C ILE A 37 -43.39 -0.33 -23.68
N CYS A 38 -44.42 0.30 -24.25
CA CYS A 38 -45.05 1.47 -23.70
C CYS A 38 -46.16 1.02 -22.75
N VAL A 39 -46.14 1.55 -21.53
CA VAL A 39 -47.17 1.27 -20.53
C VAL A 39 -48.51 1.85 -21.03
N GLN A 40 -49.56 1.02 -21.05
CA GLN A 40 -50.91 1.42 -21.49
C GLN A 40 -51.63 2.22 -20.39
N VAL A 41 -51.22 3.48 -20.21
CA VAL A 41 -51.83 4.42 -19.28
C VAL A 41 -52.14 5.71 -20.03
N ILE A 42 -53.41 6.11 -19.97
CA ILE A 42 -53.87 7.36 -20.57
C ILE A 42 -53.10 8.50 -19.93
N THR A 43 -52.37 9.26 -20.75
CA THR A 43 -51.49 10.34 -20.32
C THR A 43 -52.04 11.67 -20.82
N PRO A 44 -52.58 12.53 -19.95
CA PRO A 44 -52.99 13.88 -20.34
C PRO A 44 -51.76 14.72 -20.64
N ALA A 45 -51.77 15.48 -21.73
CA ALA A 45 -50.73 16.44 -22.03
C ALA A 45 -51.31 17.70 -22.67
N LYS A 46 -50.62 18.83 -22.46
CA LYS A 46 -51.00 20.15 -22.94
C LYS A 46 -49.95 20.71 -23.88
N ASN A 47 -50.38 21.22 -25.03
CA ASN A 47 -49.53 21.95 -25.94
C ASN A 47 -49.23 23.35 -25.37
N PRO A 48 -47.95 23.70 -25.12
CA PRO A 48 -47.61 24.99 -24.53
C PRO A 48 -47.86 26.18 -25.47
N VAL A 49 -47.90 25.95 -26.79
CA VAL A 49 -48.09 27.01 -27.79
C VAL A 49 -49.57 27.32 -27.98
N THR A 50 -50.42 26.29 -28.06
CA THR A 50 -51.85 26.46 -28.37
C THR A 50 -52.74 26.42 -27.12
N GLY A 51 -52.24 25.92 -26.00
CA GLY A 51 -53.03 25.70 -24.78
C GLY A 51 -53.98 24.49 -24.86
N GLU A 52 -53.98 23.75 -25.98
CA GLU A 52 -54.81 22.58 -26.18
C GLU A 52 -54.39 21.44 -25.24
N CYS A 53 -55.34 20.82 -24.53
CA CYS A 53 -55.11 19.63 -23.71
C CYS A 53 -55.72 18.41 -24.39
N LYS A 54 -54.95 17.33 -24.52
CA LYS A 54 -55.39 16.05 -25.09
C LYS A 54 -54.93 14.89 -24.20
N GLU A 55 -55.75 13.86 -24.16
CA GLU A 55 -55.40 12.59 -23.53
C GLU A 55 -54.83 11.64 -24.57
N PHE A 56 -53.63 11.12 -24.31
CA PHE A 56 -52.91 10.19 -25.19
C PHE A 56 -53.01 8.76 -24.65
N PRO A 57 -53.21 7.73 -25.51
CA PRO A 57 -53.40 6.34 -25.05
C PRO A 57 -52.23 5.79 -24.24
N SER A 58 -51.01 6.23 -24.56
CA SER A 58 -49.80 5.90 -23.80
C SER A 58 -48.86 7.11 -23.69
N PRO A 59 -47.91 7.11 -22.74
CA PRO A 59 -46.89 8.15 -22.63
C PRO A 59 -45.98 8.28 -23.84
N CYS A 60 -45.96 7.29 -24.73
CA CYS A 60 -45.16 7.27 -25.95
C CYS A 60 -45.85 7.99 -27.10
N ASP A 61 -47.17 8.13 -27.04
CA ASP A 61 -47.96 8.82 -28.08
C ASP A 61 -47.97 10.34 -27.88
N VAL A 62 -47.44 10.83 -26.75
CA VAL A 62 -47.30 12.26 -26.45
C VAL A 62 -46.23 12.87 -27.36
N PRO A 63 -46.57 13.83 -28.25
CA PRO A 63 -45.59 14.43 -29.15
C PRO A 63 -44.50 15.19 -28.38
N SER A 64 -43.29 15.18 -28.92
CA SER A 64 -42.18 15.97 -28.38
C SER A 64 -42.58 17.45 -28.26
N GLY A 65 -42.39 18.04 -27.08
CA GLY A 65 -42.73 19.43 -26.78
C GLY A 65 -44.07 19.64 -26.06
N TRP A 66 -44.86 18.60 -25.86
CA TRP A 66 -46.06 18.68 -25.02
C TRP A 66 -45.71 18.48 -23.53
N ILE A 67 -46.41 19.20 -22.66
CA ILE A 67 -46.21 19.13 -21.20
C ILE A 67 -47.24 18.16 -20.63
N LYS A 68 -46.79 17.10 -19.94
CA LYS A 68 -47.71 16.16 -19.26
C LYS A 68 -48.41 16.87 -18.11
N VAL A 69 -49.72 16.68 -18.00
CA VAL A 69 -50.57 17.29 -16.96
C VAL A 69 -51.41 16.21 -16.28
N ASN A 70 -51.98 16.52 -15.11
CA ASN A 70 -52.68 15.52 -14.29
C ASN A 70 -54.08 15.18 -14.83
N SER A 71 -54.77 16.12 -15.51
CA SER A 71 -56.08 15.89 -16.13
C SER A 71 -56.39 16.99 -17.15
N CYS A 72 -57.11 16.66 -18.23
CA CYS A 72 -57.66 17.64 -19.17
C CYS A 72 -59.07 18.13 -18.79
N SER A 73 -59.68 17.58 -17.73
CA SER A 73 -61.06 17.89 -17.32
C SER A 73 -61.09 18.89 -16.16
N GLY A 74 -61.03 20.19 -16.45
CA GLY A 74 -61.26 21.21 -15.43
C GLY A 74 -60.83 22.63 -15.81
N SER A 75 -61.83 23.43 -16.19
CA SER A 75 -62.08 24.82 -15.76
C SER A 75 -60.89 25.74 -15.52
N ILE A 76 -60.78 26.79 -16.34
CA ILE A 76 -60.06 28.06 -16.13
C ILE A 76 -58.97 27.98 -15.05
N ILE A 77 -57.75 27.65 -15.48
CA ILE A 77 -56.57 27.72 -14.64
C ILE A 77 -56.34 29.20 -14.30
N THR A 78 -56.71 29.61 -13.10
CA THR A 78 -56.10 30.78 -12.47
C THR A 78 -54.63 30.44 -12.32
N ILE A 79 -53.78 31.07 -13.14
CA ILE A 79 -52.33 30.99 -12.98
C ILE A 79 -52.03 31.82 -11.74
N GLU A 80 -52.11 31.20 -10.57
CA GLU A 80 -51.34 31.67 -9.43
C GLU A 80 -49.86 31.59 -9.86
N PRO A 81 -49.09 32.68 -9.79
CA PRO A 81 -47.67 32.62 -10.09
C PRO A 81 -47.03 31.68 -9.08
N GLU A 82 -46.76 30.44 -9.50
CA GLU A 82 -45.99 29.49 -8.72
C GLU A 82 -44.64 30.12 -8.39
N GLU A 83 -44.41 30.42 -7.11
CA GLU A 83 -43.07 30.58 -6.53
C GLU A 83 -42.24 29.27 -6.57
N ASN A 84 -42.59 28.32 -7.45
CA ASN A 84 -41.77 27.17 -7.82
C ASN A 84 -40.80 27.54 -8.96
N VAL A 85 -40.06 28.63 -8.80
CA VAL A 85 -38.85 28.82 -9.61
C VAL A 85 -37.90 27.72 -9.20
N ALA A 86 -37.80 26.67 -10.02
CA ALA A 86 -36.87 25.56 -9.82
C ALA A 86 -35.49 26.16 -9.50
N LYS A 87 -35.06 26.02 -8.24
CA LYS A 87 -33.76 26.54 -7.81
C LYS A 87 -32.71 26.00 -8.78
N PRO A 88 -31.81 26.85 -9.29
CA PRO A 88 -30.79 26.41 -10.24
C PRO A 88 -30.03 25.24 -9.61
N ILE A 89 -29.84 24.16 -10.36
CA ILE A 89 -29.07 23.00 -9.90
C ILE A 89 -27.63 23.48 -9.73
N ILE A 90 -27.20 23.67 -8.48
CA ILE A 90 -25.83 24.06 -8.16
C ILE A 90 -24.97 22.81 -8.24
N CYS A 91 -24.03 22.82 -9.16
CA CYS A 91 -22.97 21.83 -9.25
C CYS A 91 -21.73 22.33 -8.50
N LYS A 92 -21.10 21.46 -7.72
CA LYS A 92 -19.82 21.75 -7.04
C LYS A 92 -18.83 20.62 -7.30
N GLU A 93 -17.56 20.95 -7.28
CA GLU A 93 -16.48 19.96 -7.36
C GLU A 93 -16.15 19.47 -5.96
N TYR A 94 -16.02 18.15 -5.80
CA TYR A 94 -15.66 17.51 -4.55
C TYR A 94 -14.60 16.44 -4.78
N PHE A 95 -13.80 16.22 -3.76
CA PHE A 95 -13.02 15.01 -3.57
C PHE A 95 -13.91 13.93 -2.96
N TRP A 96 -13.68 12.67 -3.29
CA TRP A 96 -14.58 11.60 -2.89
C TRP A 96 -13.87 10.26 -2.82
N TYR A 97 -14.45 9.35 -2.05
CA TYR A 97 -14.12 7.93 -2.11
C TYR A 97 -15.40 7.12 -1.85
N ASP A 98 -15.35 5.83 -2.14
CA ASP A 98 -16.45 4.92 -1.83
C ASP A 98 -15.94 3.66 -1.13
N GLU A 99 -16.85 2.79 -0.71
CA GLU A 99 -16.52 1.55 0.00
C GLU A 99 -15.68 0.57 -0.83
N THR A 100 -15.64 0.73 -2.16
CA THR A 100 -14.89 -0.15 -3.06
C THR A 100 -13.50 0.38 -3.41
N ASN A 101 -13.31 1.70 -3.39
CA ASN A 101 -12.04 2.35 -3.67
C ASN A 101 -11.69 3.33 -2.54
N LEU A 102 -10.92 2.82 -1.58
CA LEU A 102 -10.48 3.53 -0.37
C LEU A 102 -9.26 4.43 -0.63
N LYS A 103 -9.26 5.11 -1.78
CA LYS A 103 -8.32 6.17 -2.16
C LYS A 103 -9.13 7.41 -2.45
N CYS A 104 -8.62 8.57 -2.02
CA CYS A 104 -9.25 9.81 -2.35
C CYS A 104 -9.16 10.03 -3.88
N GLN A 105 -10.31 10.31 -4.50
CA GLN A 105 -10.44 10.57 -5.94
C GLN A 105 -11.00 11.97 -6.13
N GLY A 106 -10.57 12.65 -7.19
CA GLY A 106 -11.13 13.95 -7.55
C GLY A 106 -10.10 14.94 -8.08
N PRO A 107 -10.51 16.21 -8.27
CA PRO A 107 -11.87 16.70 -8.08
C PRO A 107 -12.87 16.12 -9.10
N LYS A 108 -14.14 15.94 -8.70
CA LYS A 108 -15.24 15.52 -9.58
C LYS A 108 -16.46 16.39 -9.35
N THR A 109 -17.13 16.81 -10.42
CA THR A 109 -18.35 17.63 -10.33
C THR A 109 -19.55 16.79 -9.91
N PHE A 110 -20.21 17.18 -8.83
CA PHE A 110 -21.47 16.61 -8.36
C PHE A 110 -22.58 17.66 -8.47
N CYS A 111 -23.67 17.29 -9.16
CA CYS A 111 -24.83 18.14 -9.38
C CYS A 111 -26.07 17.50 -8.72
N GLY A 112 -26.73 18.23 -7.82
CA GLY A 112 -28.00 17.80 -7.21
C GLY A 112 -27.87 16.74 -6.10
N TYR A 113 -28.97 16.02 -5.82
CA TYR A 113 -29.13 15.12 -4.66
C TYR A 113 -28.62 13.68 -4.85
N PHE A 114 -27.94 13.37 -5.95
CA PHE A 114 -27.59 11.98 -6.29
C PHE A 114 -26.27 11.54 -5.64
N MET A 115 -26.23 11.47 -4.31
CA MET A 115 -25.20 10.71 -3.60
C MET A 115 -25.68 9.27 -3.42
N ARG A 116 -24.92 8.30 -3.95
CA ARG A 116 -25.22 6.87 -3.72
C ARG A 116 -24.82 6.51 -2.29
N LYS A 117 -25.51 5.55 -1.68
CA LYS A 117 -25.13 5.00 -0.37
C LYS A 117 -23.69 4.49 -0.43
N GLY A 118 -22.87 4.87 0.56
CA GLY A 118 -21.45 4.49 0.62
C GLY A 118 -20.49 5.45 -0.10
N LEU A 119 -21.01 6.52 -0.72
CA LEU A 119 -20.19 7.60 -1.28
C LEU A 119 -19.90 8.66 -0.21
N TYR A 120 -18.63 8.98 -0.02
CA TYR A 120 -18.17 10.05 0.87
C TYR A 120 -17.59 11.17 0.02
N VAL A 121 -18.00 12.43 0.28
CA VAL A 121 -17.58 13.60 -0.51
C VAL A 121 -17.05 14.71 0.42
N PHE A 122 -16.02 15.41 -0.03
CA PHE A 122 -15.26 16.42 0.73
C PHE A 122 -14.92 17.61 -0.17
N GLU A 123 -14.90 18.82 0.39
CA GLU A 123 -14.56 20.03 -0.38
C GLU A 123 -13.06 20.11 -0.70
N THR A 124 -12.22 19.50 0.15
CA THR A 124 -10.77 19.48 -0.02
C THR A 124 -10.22 18.05 -0.05
N GLU A 125 -9.06 17.87 -0.68
CA GLU A 125 -8.34 16.59 -0.71
C GLU A 125 -7.86 16.19 0.69
N GLU A 126 -7.39 17.15 1.48
CA GLU A 126 -6.90 16.93 2.85
C GLU A 126 -8.00 16.35 3.76
N ASP A 127 -9.23 16.90 3.71
CA ASP A 127 -10.36 16.38 4.50
C ASP A 127 -10.75 14.96 4.08
N CYS A 128 -10.63 14.66 2.79
CA CYS A 128 -10.90 13.34 2.23
C CYS A 128 -9.87 12.31 2.71
N GLU A 129 -8.58 12.64 2.65
CA GLU A 129 -7.50 11.79 3.17
C GLU A 129 -7.61 11.59 4.68
N LYS A 130 -7.93 12.66 5.42
CA LYS A 130 -8.16 12.58 6.87
C LYS A 130 -9.30 11.63 7.20
N SER A 131 -10.44 11.73 6.51
CA SER A 131 -11.58 10.82 6.69
C SER A 131 -11.21 9.36 6.40
N LEU A 132 -10.36 9.09 5.41
CA LEU A 132 -9.88 7.73 5.11
C LEU A 132 -9.06 7.12 6.27
N THR A 133 -8.35 7.95 7.03
CA THR A 133 -7.55 7.50 8.19
C THR A 133 -8.36 7.42 9.48
N GLU A 134 -9.35 8.29 9.67
CA GLU A 134 -10.13 8.39 10.91
C GLU A 134 -11.38 7.51 10.94
N ASN A 135 -11.89 7.04 9.79
CA ASN A 135 -13.13 6.25 9.73
C ASN A 135 -12.95 4.82 10.29
N PRO A 136 -13.56 4.46 11.44
CA PRO A 136 -13.33 3.17 12.09
C PRO A 136 -13.76 1.96 11.26
N ARG A 137 -14.86 2.07 10.50
CA ARG A 137 -15.39 0.96 9.69
C ARG A 137 -14.45 0.60 8.55
N LEU A 138 -13.82 1.61 7.95
CA LEU A 138 -12.84 1.40 6.88
C LEU A 138 -11.56 0.78 7.44
N LYS A 139 -11.15 1.20 8.64
CA LYS A 139 -10.01 0.63 9.35
C LYS A 139 -10.23 -0.86 9.61
N GLU A 140 -11.39 -1.24 10.14
CA GLU A 140 -11.75 -2.65 10.41
C GLU A 140 -11.75 -3.52 9.14
N ASN A 141 -12.43 -3.08 8.06
CA ASN A 141 -12.47 -3.85 6.81
C ASN A 141 -11.08 -4.05 6.18
N LYS A 142 -10.25 -3.00 6.18
CA LYS A 142 -8.87 -3.08 5.68
C LYS A 142 -8.01 -3.99 6.54
N ILE A 143 -8.18 -3.96 7.87
CA ILE A 143 -7.47 -4.85 8.79
C ILE A 143 -7.81 -6.31 8.48
N GLU A 144 -9.07 -6.65 8.20
CA GLU A 144 -9.47 -8.01 7.81
C GLU A 144 -8.84 -8.45 6.48
N GLU A 145 -8.79 -7.56 5.49
CA GLU A 145 -8.11 -7.84 4.22
C GLU A 145 -6.61 -8.10 4.44
N ILE A 146 -5.94 -7.26 5.23
CA ILE A 146 -4.53 -7.42 5.59
C ILE A 146 -4.28 -8.75 6.32
N LYS A 147 -5.14 -9.11 7.28
CA LYS A 147 -5.07 -10.40 7.99
C LYS A 147 -5.14 -11.57 7.02
N LYS A 148 -6.04 -11.48 6.05
CA LYS A 148 -6.19 -12.50 5.01
C LYS A 148 -4.93 -12.57 4.13
N GLU A 149 -4.41 -11.43 3.70
CA GLU A 149 -3.17 -11.39 2.91
C GLU A 149 -1.98 -12.00 3.66
N ILE A 150 -1.81 -11.69 4.96
CA ILE A 150 -0.72 -12.23 5.79
C ILE A 150 -0.83 -13.75 5.90
N LYS A 151 -2.04 -14.29 6.04
CA LYS A 151 -2.27 -15.73 6.11
C LYS A 151 -1.94 -16.40 4.77
N GLU A 152 -2.44 -15.86 3.66
CA GLU A 152 -2.39 -16.49 2.34
C GLU A 152 -1.05 -16.30 1.61
N LYS A 153 -0.45 -15.10 1.67
CA LYS A 153 0.78 -14.75 0.94
C LYS A 153 2.02 -15.02 1.78
N ASN A 154 3.11 -15.46 1.14
CA ASN A 154 4.41 -15.61 1.81
C ASN A 154 5.22 -14.30 1.83
N GLU A 155 4.96 -13.42 0.87
CA GLU A 155 5.64 -12.13 0.72
C GLU A 155 4.60 -11.00 0.76
N ILE A 156 4.83 -10.01 1.62
CA ILE A 156 3.86 -8.96 1.96
C ILE A 156 4.57 -7.61 1.91
N SER A 157 4.08 -6.68 1.09
CA SER A 157 4.57 -5.29 1.07
C SER A 157 3.77 -4.45 2.07
N LEU A 158 4.46 -3.73 2.95
CA LEU A 158 3.84 -2.86 3.96
C LEU A 158 3.58 -1.42 3.48
N GLU A 159 3.84 -1.09 2.21
CA GLU A 159 3.68 0.28 1.70
C GLU A 159 2.24 0.78 1.85
N ASP A 160 1.25 -0.02 1.44
CA ASP A 160 -0.17 0.34 1.56
C ASP A 160 -0.69 0.16 2.99
N ILE A 161 -0.15 -0.82 3.72
CA ILE A 161 -0.59 -1.22 5.06
C ILE A 161 -0.19 -0.16 6.11
N SER A 162 1.01 0.40 6.00
CA SER A 162 1.54 1.36 6.96
C SER A 162 0.79 2.70 7.01
N LYS A 163 -0.04 3.01 6.00
CA LYS A 163 -0.90 4.20 6.00
C LYS A 163 -2.13 4.03 6.91
N ILE A 164 -2.49 2.79 7.22
CA ILE A 164 -3.70 2.44 7.97
C ILE A 164 -3.34 2.01 9.39
N LEU A 165 -2.21 1.31 9.55
CA LEU A 165 -1.77 0.78 10.82
C LEU A 165 -0.76 1.70 11.50
N ASN A 166 -1.04 2.02 12.77
CA ASN A 166 -0.11 2.76 13.60
C ASN A 166 1.16 1.93 13.90
N ARG A 167 0.96 0.66 14.24
CA ARG A 167 2.02 -0.22 14.73
C ARG A 167 1.78 -1.68 14.34
N ILE A 168 2.86 -2.36 13.98
CA ILE A 168 2.90 -3.80 13.70
C ILE A 168 4.01 -4.39 14.57
N ASN A 169 3.71 -5.40 15.38
CA ASN A 169 4.72 -6.12 16.16
C ASN A 169 5.00 -7.48 15.51
N PHE A 170 6.25 -7.90 15.57
CA PHE A 170 6.76 -9.15 15.04
C PHE A 170 7.35 -9.96 16.19
N GLU A 171 6.92 -11.21 16.31
CA GLU A 171 7.41 -12.19 17.27
C GLU A 171 7.65 -13.51 16.51
N PRO A 172 8.50 -14.43 16.99
CA PRO A 172 8.68 -15.72 16.34
C PRO A 172 7.34 -16.44 16.11
N GLY A 173 7.06 -16.77 14.84
CA GLY A 173 5.86 -17.48 14.38
C GLY A 173 4.57 -16.65 14.36
N ARG A 174 4.61 -15.35 14.67
CA ARG A 174 3.40 -14.52 14.74
C ARG A 174 3.64 -13.04 14.43
N VAL A 175 2.61 -12.39 13.90
CA VAL A 175 2.55 -10.95 13.67
C VAL A 175 1.36 -10.39 14.42
N GLU A 176 1.53 -9.27 15.13
CA GLU A 176 0.46 -8.58 15.84
C GLU A 176 0.14 -7.26 15.14
N ILE A 177 -1.14 -7.08 14.81
CA ILE A 177 -1.68 -5.90 14.13
C ILE A 177 -2.86 -5.37 14.94
N ASP A 178 -2.77 -4.12 15.40
CA ASP A 178 -3.83 -3.46 16.18
C ASP A 178 -4.28 -4.28 17.42
N GLY A 179 -3.33 -4.98 18.04
CA GLY A 179 -3.57 -5.85 19.21
C GLY A 179 -3.98 -7.29 18.86
N GLU A 180 -4.26 -7.59 17.60
CA GLU A 180 -4.64 -8.94 17.17
C GLU A 180 -3.46 -9.75 16.67
N LYS A 181 -3.31 -10.97 17.20
CA LYS A 181 -2.21 -11.88 16.89
C LYS A 181 -2.57 -12.83 15.76
N ILE A 182 -1.73 -12.87 14.73
CA ILE A 182 -1.84 -13.73 13.57
C ILE A 182 -0.66 -14.69 13.58
N SER A 183 -0.93 -15.95 13.93
CA SER A 183 0.09 -17.01 13.89
C SER A 183 0.19 -17.65 12.52
N PHE A 184 1.38 -18.13 12.16
CA PHE A 184 1.64 -18.84 10.92
C PHE A 184 2.69 -19.94 11.11
N GLU A 185 2.57 -21.01 10.33
CA GLU A 185 3.45 -22.18 10.42
C GLU A 185 4.68 -22.09 9.52
N LYS A 186 4.61 -21.24 8.48
CA LYS A 186 5.65 -21.07 7.47
C LYS A 186 6.28 -19.70 7.57
N GLU A 187 7.51 -19.58 7.09
CA GLU A 187 8.21 -18.30 6.99
C GLU A 187 7.40 -17.27 6.18
N LYS A 188 7.35 -16.05 6.69
CA LYS A 188 6.78 -14.88 6.03
C LYS A 188 7.87 -13.85 5.78
N ILE A 189 7.85 -13.22 4.61
CA ILE A 189 8.75 -12.15 4.19
C ILE A 189 7.94 -10.86 4.15
N ILE A 190 8.26 -9.94 5.04
CA ILE A 190 7.61 -8.65 5.13
C ILE A 190 8.57 -7.59 4.60
N ILE A 191 8.16 -6.88 3.55
CA ILE A 191 8.98 -5.88 2.87
C ILE A 191 8.49 -4.49 3.28
N LYS A 192 9.41 -3.64 3.74
CA LYS A 192 9.11 -2.26 4.11
C LYS A 192 10.22 -1.34 3.63
N LYS A 193 9.83 -0.20 3.05
CA LYS A 193 10.73 0.92 2.83
C LYS A 193 10.85 1.78 4.09
N VAL A 194 12.08 2.03 4.51
CA VAL A 194 12.45 2.90 5.64
C VAL A 194 13.43 3.95 5.12
N GLY A 195 12.92 5.16 4.83
CA GLY A 195 13.63 6.12 4.01
C GLY A 195 13.81 5.60 2.57
N GLU A 196 15.03 5.68 2.04
CA GLU A 196 15.37 5.17 0.70
C GLU A 196 15.69 3.67 0.68
N ARG A 197 15.69 3.02 1.85
CA ARG A 197 16.16 1.64 2.03
C ARG A 197 15.00 0.66 2.03
N GLU A 198 15.17 -0.47 1.36
CA GLU A 198 14.25 -1.61 1.42
C GLU A 198 14.73 -2.63 2.44
N ILE A 199 13.96 -2.81 3.52
CA ILE A 199 14.24 -3.78 4.57
C ILE A 199 13.27 -4.96 4.42
N LYS A 200 13.81 -6.18 4.50
CA LYS A 200 13.05 -7.43 4.51
C LYS A 200 13.10 -8.03 5.92
N ILE A 201 11.93 -8.22 6.52
CA ILE A 201 11.77 -8.89 7.81
C ILE A 201 11.29 -10.30 7.53
N LEU A 202 12.13 -11.29 7.77
CA LEU A 202 11.78 -12.70 7.65
C LEU A 202 11.34 -13.18 9.03
N VAL A 203 10.11 -13.66 9.14
CA VAL A 203 9.54 -14.16 10.39
C VAL A 203 9.16 -15.60 10.21
N ASN A 204 9.76 -16.48 11.01
CA ASN A 204 9.42 -17.91 11.06
C ASN A 204 9.16 -18.33 12.51
N PRO A 205 8.67 -19.56 12.76
CA PRO A 205 8.34 -20.02 14.12
C PRO A 205 9.50 -19.98 15.13
N GLU A 206 10.74 -20.06 14.66
CA GLU A 206 11.92 -20.14 15.53
C GLU A 206 12.52 -18.76 15.82
N LYS A 207 12.52 -17.85 14.83
CA LYS A 207 13.24 -16.58 14.91
C LYS A 207 12.76 -15.53 13.93
N ILE A 208 13.28 -14.32 14.13
CA ILE A 208 13.12 -13.17 13.25
C ILE A 208 14.49 -12.84 12.65
N ILE A 209 14.54 -12.57 11.35
CA ILE A 209 15.73 -12.12 10.64
C ILE A 209 15.44 -10.79 9.95
N LEU A 210 16.28 -9.79 10.23
CA LEU A 210 16.33 -8.55 9.48
C LEU A 210 17.34 -8.69 8.34
N LYS A 211 16.89 -8.45 7.10
CA LYS A 211 17.70 -8.51 5.91
C LYS A 211 17.63 -7.20 5.14
N GLU A 212 18.77 -6.73 4.68
CA GLU A 212 18.92 -5.57 3.81
C GLU A 212 20.04 -5.89 2.81
N GLY A 213 19.73 -5.80 1.51
CA GLY A 213 20.65 -6.26 0.47
C GLY A 213 21.05 -7.74 0.66
N GLU A 214 22.34 -7.99 0.82
CA GLU A 214 22.91 -9.32 1.05
C GLU A 214 23.18 -9.61 2.53
N LYS A 215 23.11 -8.60 3.41
CA LYS A 215 23.40 -8.76 4.83
C LYS A 215 22.14 -9.09 5.61
N MET A 216 22.31 -9.94 6.62
CA MET A 216 21.22 -10.38 7.48
C MET A 216 21.67 -10.45 8.94
N GLY A 217 20.75 -10.12 9.85
CA GLY A 217 20.94 -10.20 11.29
C GLY A 217 19.73 -10.82 11.97
N GLU A 218 19.99 -11.77 12.87
CA GLU A 218 18.96 -12.40 13.70
C GLU A 218 18.52 -11.44 14.81
N VAL A 219 17.23 -11.38 15.11
CA VAL A 219 16.68 -10.50 16.15
C VAL A 219 16.26 -11.33 17.35
N GLU A 220 16.90 -11.09 18.50
CA GLU A 220 16.64 -11.76 19.77
C GLU A 220 15.71 -10.91 20.65
N GLY A 221 14.45 -10.79 20.22
CA GLY A 221 13.43 -10.02 20.96
C GLY A 221 12.28 -9.55 20.09
N ASN A 222 11.51 -8.60 20.62
CA ASN A 222 10.37 -8.00 19.95
C ASN A 222 10.83 -6.95 18.95
N LEU A 223 10.44 -7.16 17.70
CA LEU A 223 10.62 -6.18 16.64
C LEU A 223 9.27 -5.54 16.35
N SER A 224 9.24 -4.26 16.02
CA SER A 224 8.02 -3.58 15.60
C SER A 224 8.29 -2.52 14.56
N ILE A 225 7.30 -2.22 13.74
CA ILE A 225 7.29 -1.07 12.86
C ILE A 225 6.22 -0.13 13.38
N GLU A 226 6.60 1.12 13.60
CA GLU A 226 5.66 2.20 13.93
C GLU A 226 5.87 3.33 12.93
N LYS A 227 4.85 3.59 12.11
CA LYS A 227 4.92 4.50 10.96
C LYS A 227 6.02 4.08 9.97
N GLU A 228 7.14 4.81 9.96
CA GLU A 228 8.30 4.56 9.11
C GLU A 228 9.53 4.16 9.92
N LYS A 229 9.38 3.92 11.22
CA LYS A 229 10.48 3.61 12.13
C LYS A 229 10.48 2.13 12.46
N LEU A 230 11.67 1.53 12.41
CA LEU A 230 11.91 0.19 12.89
C LEU A 230 12.31 0.26 14.37
N LEU A 231 11.57 -0.41 15.24
CA LEU A 231 11.77 -0.39 16.69
C LEU A 231 12.11 -1.79 17.19
N PHE A 232 13.14 -1.91 18.03
CA PHE A 232 13.47 -3.14 18.76
C PHE A 232 13.31 -2.89 20.26
N GLU A 233 12.45 -3.67 20.91
CA GLU A 233 12.07 -3.46 22.32
C GLU A 233 11.65 -2.00 22.59
N GLY A 234 10.89 -1.43 21.64
CA GLY A 234 10.40 -0.04 21.70
C GLY A 234 11.46 1.04 21.38
N ARG A 235 12.68 0.65 20.98
CA ARG A 235 13.78 1.58 20.68
C ARG A 235 14.04 1.65 19.19
N GLU A 236 14.14 2.87 18.66
CA GLU A 236 14.43 3.09 17.24
C GLU A 236 15.81 2.53 16.86
N ILE A 237 15.79 1.66 15.84
CA ILE A 237 16.98 1.16 15.17
C ILE A 237 17.33 2.15 14.06
N LYS A 238 18.48 2.79 14.17
CA LYS A 238 18.98 3.76 13.20
C LYS A 238 19.97 3.16 12.21
N ILE A 239 20.72 2.14 12.62
CA ILE A 239 21.69 1.46 11.75
C ILE A 239 21.18 0.06 11.42
N SER A 240 21.09 -0.21 10.12
CA SER A 240 20.68 -1.47 9.54
C SER A 240 21.87 -2.43 9.32
N PRO A 241 21.60 -3.72 9.01
CA PRO A 241 22.62 -4.70 8.67
C PRO A 241 23.65 -4.24 7.63
N GLU A 242 23.24 -3.71 6.46
CA GLU A 242 24.17 -3.34 5.39
C GLU A 242 25.05 -2.15 5.80
N GLU A 243 24.46 -1.12 6.41
CA GLU A 243 25.20 0.06 6.89
C GLU A 243 26.31 -0.29 7.89
N LEU A 244 26.10 -1.29 8.75
CA LEU A 244 27.14 -1.76 9.67
C LEU A 244 28.37 -2.25 8.91
N PHE A 245 28.17 -2.98 7.81
CA PHE A 245 29.28 -3.50 7.00
C PHE A 245 30.07 -2.39 6.33
N GLU A 246 29.35 -1.44 5.73
CA GLU A 246 29.96 -0.29 5.06
C GLU A 246 30.77 0.56 6.04
N LYS A 247 30.17 0.94 7.16
CA LYS A 247 30.79 1.79 8.17
C LYS A 247 31.94 1.09 8.90
N LEU A 248 31.87 -0.23 9.12
CA LEU A 248 32.97 -1.01 9.71
C LEU A 248 34.07 -1.40 8.70
N LYS A 249 33.83 -1.18 7.40
CA LYS A 249 34.73 -1.57 6.31
C LYS A 249 35.10 -3.06 6.36
N ILE A 250 34.11 -3.92 6.68
CA ILE A 250 34.31 -5.38 6.73
C ILE A 250 34.14 -5.92 5.31
N GLN A 251 35.23 -6.44 4.74
CA GLN A 251 35.23 -7.09 3.43
C GLN A 251 35.28 -8.61 3.60
N ASP A 252 34.38 -9.31 2.91
CA ASP A 252 34.32 -10.77 2.76
C ASP A 252 34.56 -11.57 4.07
N PRO A 253 33.74 -11.33 5.11
CA PRO A 253 33.87 -12.05 6.37
C PRO A 253 33.56 -13.54 6.18
N LEU A 254 34.40 -14.40 6.76
CA LEU A 254 34.10 -15.82 6.92
C LEU A 254 33.28 -16.04 8.19
N ASN A 255 32.33 -16.99 8.16
CA ASN A 255 31.51 -17.36 9.33
C ASN A 255 30.85 -16.14 10.00
N LEU A 256 30.21 -15.29 9.20
CA LEU A 256 29.51 -14.13 9.71
C LEU A 256 28.23 -14.54 10.47
N GLU A 257 28.13 -14.08 11.70
CA GLU A 257 26.94 -14.15 12.54
C GLU A 257 26.66 -12.74 13.08
N MET A 258 25.42 -12.27 12.94
CA MET A 258 24.98 -10.98 13.42
C MET A 258 23.67 -11.12 14.18
N LYS A 259 23.63 -10.54 15.38
CA LYS A 259 22.49 -10.62 16.29
C LYS A 259 22.13 -9.25 16.83
N LEU A 260 20.84 -8.90 16.82
CA LEU A 260 20.30 -7.74 17.50
C LEU A 260 19.72 -8.20 18.84
N LYS A 261 20.31 -7.73 19.94
CA LYS A 261 19.91 -8.09 21.30
C LYS A 261 19.73 -6.86 22.18
N LEU A 262 19.02 -7.02 23.30
CA LEU A 262 18.93 -6.00 24.33
C LEU A 262 20.12 -6.12 25.29
N GLY A 263 20.97 -5.10 25.34
CA GLY A 263 22.04 -4.95 26.35
C GLY A 263 21.56 -4.19 27.58
N ASP A 264 22.49 -3.51 28.28
CA ASP A 264 22.24 -2.61 29.43
C ASP A 264 21.34 -1.43 29.04
N GLU A 265 20.06 -1.71 28.81
CA GLU A 265 19.06 -0.78 28.31
C GLU A 265 19.43 -0.15 26.97
N LYS A 266 20.07 -0.87 26.07
CA LYS A 266 20.36 -0.41 24.71
C LYS A 266 20.15 -1.52 23.70
N ALA A 267 19.65 -1.17 22.53
CA ALA A 267 19.62 -2.10 21.39
C ALA A 267 21.05 -2.23 20.85
N LEU A 268 21.60 -3.45 20.85
CA LEU A 268 22.98 -3.73 20.48
C LEU A 268 23.05 -4.74 19.34
N TRP A 269 23.83 -4.40 18.32
CA TRP A 269 24.29 -5.33 17.31
C TRP A 269 25.54 -6.06 17.83
N LEU A 270 25.44 -7.38 17.96
CA LEU A 270 26.56 -8.28 18.21
C LEU A 270 26.98 -8.92 16.89
N ILE A 271 28.18 -8.60 16.43
CA ILE A 271 28.71 -9.09 15.15
C ILE A 271 29.91 -9.99 15.43
N LYS A 272 29.83 -11.25 15.01
CA LYS A 272 30.91 -12.24 15.09
C LYS A 272 31.31 -12.63 13.67
N PHE A 273 32.59 -12.56 13.37
CA PHE A 273 33.11 -12.98 12.08
C PHE A 273 34.57 -13.38 12.15
N THR A 274 35.00 -14.14 11.16
CA THR A 274 36.40 -14.52 10.95
C THR A 274 36.96 -13.74 9.77
N GLN A 275 38.05 -13.02 9.98
CA GLN A 275 38.75 -12.31 8.93
C GLN A 275 40.07 -13.02 8.62
N GLU A 276 40.35 -13.22 7.33
CA GLU A 276 41.66 -13.69 6.89
C GLU A 276 42.61 -12.49 6.73
N ARG A 277 43.79 -12.57 7.33
CA ARG A 277 44.85 -11.56 7.20
C ARG A 277 46.18 -12.25 6.95
N LYS A 278 47.17 -11.54 6.41
CA LYS A 278 48.53 -12.07 6.27
C LYS A 278 49.43 -11.47 7.33
N ILE A 279 50.06 -12.29 8.17
CA ILE A 279 51.18 -11.83 9.02
C ILE A 279 52.43 -11.75 8.14
N LEU A 280 53.17 -10.64 8.23
CA LEU A 280 54.37 -10.36 7.44
C LEU A 280 54.13 -10.43 5.91
N GLY A 281 52.89 -10.27 5.46
CA GLY A 281 52.53 -10.34 4.04
C GLY A 281 52.57 -11.74 3.41
N ILE A 282 52.97 -12.78 4.15
CA ILE A 282 53.22 -14.13 3.60
C ILE A 282 52.28 -15.17 4.19
N PHE A 283 52.06 -15.15 5.51
CA PHE A 283 51.38 -16.24 6.20
C PHE A 283 49.91 -15.88 6.47
N PRO A 284 48.94 -16.55 5.80
CA PRO A 284 47.53 -16.33 6.06
C PRO A 284 47.17 -16.84 7.46
N ILE A 285 46.44 -16.01 8.20
CA ILE A 285 45.91 -16.30 9.52
C ILE A 285 44.42 -15.96 9.56
N LYS A 286 43.68 -16.69 10.38
CA LYS A 286 42.26 -16.45 10.62
C LYS A 286 42.09 -15.81 11.99
N ILE A 287 41.52 -14.60 12.03
CA ILE A 287 41.27 -13.86 13.25
C ILE A 287 39.76 -13.84 13.49
N GLN A 288 39.32 -14.41 14.60
CA GLN A 288 37.94 -14.26 15.06
C GLN A 288 37.78 -12.90 15.73
N LYS A 289 36.80 -12.12 15.29
CA LYS A 289 36.42 -10.82 15.85
C LYS A 289 35.00 -10.87 16.36
N GLU A 290 34.77 -10.17 17.46
CA GLU A 290 33.47 -10.02 18.10
C GLU A 290 33.34 -8.55 18.51
N ILE A 291 32.35 -7.86 17.92
CA ILE A 291 32.14 -6.42 18.07
C ILE A 291 30.71 -6.18 18.56
N GLU A 292 30.58 -5.33 19.57
CA GLU A 292 29.28 -4.82 20.06
C GLU A 292 29.11 -3.35 19.68
N ILE A 293 28.00 -3.04 18.99
CA ILE A 293 27.71 -1.71 18.43
C ILE A 293 26.30 -1.30 18.83
N SER A 294 26.11 -0.03 19.18
CA SER A 294 24.75 0.49 19.42
C SER A 294 23.95 0.56 18.12
N ALA A 295 22.72 0.04 18.13
CA ALA A 295 21.79 0.15 17.02
C ALA A 295 21.05 1.50 16.95
N GLN A 296 21.16 2.33 18.00
CA GLN A 296 20.33 3.53 18.19
C GLN A 296 20.98 4.84 17.75
N LYS A 297 22.29 4.84 17.47
CA LYS A 297 23.05 6.01 17.01
C LYS A 297 23.34 5.86 15.53
N GLU A 298 23.38 6.94 14.75
CA GLU A 298 23.75 6.88 13.32
C GLU A 298 25.25 6.65 13.13
N GLU A 299 26.06 7.19 14.03
CA GLU A 299 27.50 6.96 14.08
C GLU A 299 27.83 5.67 14.84
N ILE A 300 28.82 4.92 14.35
CA ILE A 300 29.26 3.69 15.01
C ILE A 300 29.97 4.04 16.31
N GLU A 301 29.31 3.76 17.42
CA GLU A 301 29.91 3.68 18.74
C GLU A 301 30.25 2.21 19.05
N LYS A 302 31.52 1.85 18.92
CA LYS A 302 32.02 0.53 19.32
C LYS A 302 32.07 0.49 20.85
N LEU A 303 31.20 -0.32 21.46
CA LEU A 303 31.17 -0.45 22.92
C LEU A 303 32.23 -1.42 23.41
N LYS A 304 32.47 -2.50 22.65
CA LYS A 304 33.38 -3.56 23.06
C LYS A 304 33.96 -4.31 21.86
N GLU A 305 35.24 -4.68 21.97
CA GLU A 305 35.92 -5.59 21.05
C GLU A 305 36.63 -6.66 21.90
N ASN A 306 35.98 -7.81 22.08
CA ASN A 306 36.36 -8.78 23.13
C ASN A 306 37.51 -9.72 22.75
N LYS A 307 37.79 -9.91 21.46
CA LYS A 307 38.71 -10.94 20.98
C LYS A 307 39.67 -10.39 19.94
N LYS A 308 40.70 -9.71 20.43
CA LYS A 308 41.91 -9.42 19.66
C LYS A 308 43.06 -10.21 20.27
N PRO A 309 43.74 -11.09 19.51
CA PRO A 309 44.97 -11.71 19.98
C PRO A 309 45.97 -10.60 20.36
N TRP A 310 46.74 -10.80 21.45
CA TRP A 310 47.68 -9.78 21.94
C TRP A 310 48.72 -9.34 20.88
N TRP A 311 49.04 -10.18 19.91
CA TRP A 311 49.95 -9.85 18.81
C TRP A 311 49.30 -9.03 17.69
N SER A 312 47.97 -8.87 17.70
CA SER A 312 47.24 -8.17 16.63
C SER A 312 47.39 -6.64 16.68
N PHE A 313 47.94 -6.06 17.76
CA PHE A 313 48.23 -4.62 17.80
C PHE A 313 49.39 -4.22 16.88
N TYR A 314 50.25 -5.17 16.50
CA TYR A 314 51.42 -4.88 15.66
C TYR A 314 51.11 -4.86 14.16
N PHE A 315 49.85 -5.08 13.74
CA PHE A 315 49.43 -5.23 12.35
C PHE A 315 48.00 -4.70 12.09
#